data_AF-A0A4R4VQS4-F1
#
_entry.id   AF-A0A4R4VQS4-F1
#
_cell.length_a   1.000
_cell.length_b   1.000
_cell.length_c   1.000
_cell.angle_alpha   90.00
_cell.angle_beta   90.00
_cell.angle_gamma   90.00
#
_symmetry.space_group_name_H-M   'P 1'
#
loop_
_entity.id
_entity.type
_entity.pdbx_description
1 polymer ?
#
loop_
_entity_poly.entity_id
_entity_poly.type
_entity_poly.pdbx_seq_one_letter_code
_entity_poly.pdbx_strand_id
1 'polypeptide(L)'
;MPRWLGPGLAGYVPVDDRPRPTRNIPAYADLLTRIHPVGSAGHCAETLQRTAEKTGIDHFIVMVEGLGEHRRTLENIRRFGDEVLPLLPR
;
A
#
# COMPACT_ATOMS: atom_id res chain seq x y z
N MET A 1 -1.46 17.14 5.11
CA MET A 1 -0.66 16.97 3.87
C MET A 1 0.57 17.86 3.98
N PRO A 2 1.79 17.35 3.71
CA PRO A 2 2.97 18.20 3.62
C PRO A 2 2.76 19.27 2.55
N ARG A 3 3.19 20.52 2.84
CA ARG A 3 2.96 21.67 1.94
C ARG A 3 3.53 21.47 0.53
N TRP A 4 4.58 20.67 0.39
CA TRP A 4 5.26 20.41 -0.88
C TRP A 4 4.50 19.46 -1.81
N LEU A 5 3.60 18.61 -1.30
CA LEU A 5 2.95 17.55 -2.09
C LEU A 5 1.69 18.03 -2.83
N GLY A 6 1.04 19.08 -2.32
CA GLY A 6 -0.19 19.63 -2.90
C GLY A 6 -0.07 20.02 -4.38
N PRO A 7 0.94 20.83 -4.78
CA PRO A 7 1.11 21.23 -6.18
C PRO A 7 1.33 20.05 -7.14
N GLY A 8 2.10 19.03 -6.75
CA GLY A 8 2.36 17.85 -7.58
C GLY A 8 1.11 17.01 -7.83
N LEU A 9 0.19 16.94 -6.87
CA LEU A 9 -1.08 16.22 -7.00
C LEU A 9 -2.17 17.03 -7.70
N ALA A 10 -2.03 18.35 -7.78
CA ALA A 10 -2.99 19.23 -8.46
C ALA A 10 -2.98 19.04 -9.99
N GLY A 11 -1.89 18.51 -10.55
CA GLY A 11 -1.74 18.26 -11.99
C GLY A 11 -2.49 17.03 -12.52
N TYR A 12 -3.14 16.23 -11.67
CA TYR A 12 -3.91 15.07 -12.12
C TYR A 12 -5.21 15.52 -12.81
N VAL A 13 -5.34 15.18 -14.10
CA VAL A 13 -6.53 15.48 -14.92
C VAL A 13 -7.13 14.17 -15.42
N PRO A 14 -8.43 13.89 -15.16
CA PRO A 14 -9.13 12.76 -15.79
C PRO A 14 -9.11 12.89 -17.31
N VAL A 15 -8.79 11.82 -18.03
CA VAL A 15 -8.71 11.80 -19.51
C VAL A 15 -10.08 11.71 -20.19
N ASP A 16 -11.14 11.56 -19.41
CA ASP A 16 -12.52 11.33 -19.85
C ASP A 16 -13.43 12.55 -19.59
N ASP A 17 -12.84 13.74 -19.45
CA ASP A 17 -13.49 15.04 -19.21
C ASP A 17 -14.37 15.14 -17.95
N ARG A 18 -14.41 14.10 -17.11
CA ARG A 18 -15.17 14.14 -15.86
C ARG A 18 -14.53 15.11 -14.87
N PRO A 19 -15.34 15.90 -14.12
CA PRO A 19 -14.82 16.72 -13.05
C PRO A 19 -14.07 15.87 -12.03
N ARG A 20 -12.84 16.28 -11.67
CA ARG A 20 -12.06 15.57 -10.66
C ARG A 20 -12.75 15.69 -9.29
N PRO A 21 -13.16 14.59 -8.64
CA PRO A 21 -13.70 14.67 -7.30
C PRO A 21 -12.59 15.11 -6.33
N THR A 22 -12.92 16.05 -5.44
CA THR A 22 -12.05 16.41 -4.31
C THR A 22 -11.96 15.21 -3.38
N ARG A 23 -10.84 14.48 -3.41
CA ARG A 23 -10.60 13.37 -2.48
C ARG A 23 -10.30 13.92 -1.09
N ASN A 24 -11.04 13.42 -0.09
CA ASN A 24 -10.62 13.51 1.31
C ASN A 24 -9.33 12.70 1.46
N ILE A 25 -8.20 13.40 1.48
CA ILE A 25 -6.88 12.78 1.47
C ILE A 25 -6.65 11.87 2.69
N PRO A 26 -6.92 12.30 3.94
CA PRO A 26 -6.84 11.41 5.09
C PRO A 26 -7.63 10.12 4.91
N ALA A 27 -8.90 10.22 4.50
CA ALA A 27 -9.76 9.05 4.29
C ALA A 27 -9.24 8.14 3.16
N TYR A 28 -8.64 8.73 2.12
CA TYR A 28 -8.06 7.97 1.02
C TYR A 28 -6.78 7.23 1.43
N ALA A 29 -5.87 7.89 2.16
CA ALA A 29 -4.67 7.25 2.68
C ALA A 29 -5.03 6.10 3.64
N ASP A 30 -5.99 6.33 4.53
CA ASP A 30 -6.53 5.36 5.47
C ASP A 30 -7.22 4.17 4.76
N LEU A 31 -7.98 4.42 3.68
CA LEU A 31 -8.47 3.34 2.81
C LEU A 31 -7.32 2.52 2.22
N LEU A 32 -6.31 3.19 1.65
CA LEU A 32 -5.18 2.51 1.02
C LEU A 32 -4.41 1.65 2.02
N THR A 33 -4.14 2.13 3.23
CA THR A 33 -3.44 1.35 4.26
C THR A 33 -4.28 0.18 4.78
N ARG A 34 -5.61 0.28 4.76
CA ARG A 34 -6.50 -0.82 5.14
C ARG A 34 -6.58 -1.95 4.12
N ILE A 35 -6.52 -1.62 2.83
CA ILE A 35 -6.72 -2.62 1.75
C ILE A 35 -5.41 -3.18 1.19
N HIS A 36 -4.26 -2.63 1.62
CA HIS A 36 -2.93 -3.11 1.26
C HIS A 36 -2.19 -3.62 2.51
N PRO A 37 -1.15 -4.46 2.35
CA PRO A 37 -0.32 -4.93 3.46
C PRO A 37 0.59 -3.81 3.98
N VAL A 38 0.01 -2.84 4.70
CA VAL A 38 0.71 -1.70 5.31
C VAL A 38 0.33 -1.63 6.78
N GLY A 39 1.26 -2.01 7.67
CA GLY A 39 1.01 -2.02 9.10
C GLY A 39 1.88 -3.03 9.84
N SER A 40 1.29 -3.71 10.83
CA SER A 40 1.93 -4.83 11.53
C SER A 40 2.06 -6.05 10.63
N ALA A 41 2.97 -6.96 10.97
CA ALA A 41 3.16 -8.20 10.21
C ALA A 41 1.87 -9.04 10.12
N GLY A 42 1.10 -9.11 11.21
CA GLY A 42 -0.20 -9.79 11.23
C GLY A 42 -1.23 -9.15 10.29
N HIS A 43 -1.34 -7.82 10.27
CA HIS A 43 -2.22 -7.11 9.34
C HIS A 43 -1.82 -7.36 7.88
N CYS A 44 -0.51 -7.37 7.60
CA CYS A 44 0.00 -7.68 6.27
C CYS A 44 -0.38 -9.11 5.84
N ALA A 45 -0.15 -10.10 6.69
CA ALA A 45 -0.47 -11.50 6.40
C ALA A 45 -1.97 -11.72 6.18
N GLU A 46 -2.82 -11.15 7.04
CA GLU A 46 -4.27 -11.24 6.90
C GLU A 46 -4.76 -10.59 5.60
N THR A 47 -4.22 -9.42 5.25
CA THR A 47 -4.61 -8.72 4.02
C THR A 47 -4.24 -9.52 2.77
N LEU A 48 -3.06 -10.15 2.76
CA LEU A 48 -2.62 -11.01 1.65
C LEU A 48 -3.49 -12.26 1.53
N GLN A 49 -3.75 -12.97 2.64
CA GLN A 49 -4.62 -14.16 2.65
C GLN A 49 -6.03 -13.83 2.17
N ARG A 50 -6.64 -12.77 2.73
CA ARG A 50 -7.96 -12.30 2.31
C ARG A 50 -8.01 -11.94 0.83
N THR A 51 -6.93 -11.38 0.29
CA THR A 51 -6.85 -11.07 -1.14
C THR A 51 -6.78 -12.34 -1.98
N ALA A 52 -5.93 -13.30 -1.60
CA ALA A 52 -5.83 -14.61 -2.26
C ALA A 52 -7.18 -15.33 -2.27
N GLU A 53 -7.85 -15.42 -1.11
CA GLU A 53 -9.17 -16.05 -0.97
C GLU A 53 -10.24 -15.43 -1.86
N LYS A 54 -10.28 -14.10 -1.95
CA LYS A 54 -11.31 -13.39 -2.72
C LYS A 54 -11.07 -13.37 -4.22
N THR A 55 -9.82 -13.52 -4.66
CA THR A 55 -9.44 -13.30 -6.05
C THR A 55 -8.91 -14.55 -6.74
N GLY A 56 -8.49 -15.57 -5.98
CA GLY A 56 -7.85 -16.78 -6.49
C GLY A 56 -6.38 -16.59 -6.89
N ILE A 57 -5.77 -15.43 -6.61
CA ILE A 57 -4.35 -15.22 -6.89
C ILE A 57 -3.47 -15.89 -5.84
N ASP A 58 -2.35 -16.44 -6.28
CA ASP A 58 -1.33 -17.08 -5.45
C ASP A 58 0.03 -16.33 -5.49
N HIS A 59 0.23 -15.46 -6.49
CA HIS A 59 1.46 -14.71 -6.68
C HIS A 59 1.25 -13.21 -6.45
N PHE A 60 2.05 -12.64 -5.55
CA PHE A 60 1.98 -11.23 -5.15
C PHE A 60 3.27 -10.48 -5.52
N ILE A 61 3.11 -9.32 -6.14
CA ILE A 61 4.19 -8.35 -6.35
C ILE A 61 3.93 -7.18 -5.42
N VAL A 62 4.89 -6.88 -4.54
CA VAL A 62 4.76 -5.82 -3.52
C VAL A 62 5.79 -4.72 -3.73
N MET A 63 5.35 -3.48 -3.54
CA MET A 63 6.22 -2.30 -3.49
C MET A 63 6.56 -2.01 -2.02
N VAL A 64 7.85 -1.88 -1.70
CA VAL A 64 8.37 -1.83 -0.32
C VAL A 64 9.13 -0.53 -0.02
N GLU A 65 9.23 0.37 -1.00
CA GLU A 65 9.95 1.64 -0.97
C GLU A 65 9.16 2.79 -0.34
N GLY A 66 7.95 2.54 0.21
CA GLY A 66 7.03 3.58 0.68
C GLY A 66 7.58 4.54 1.75
N LEU A 67 8.70 4.19 2.40
CA LEU A 67 9.40 5.03 3.38
C LEU A 67 10.38 6.04 2.76
N GLY A 68 10.70 5.90 1.47
CA GLY A 68 11.55 6.84 0.73
C GLY A 68 13.02 6.90 1.18
N GLU A 69 13.52 5.86 1.85
CA GLU A 69 14.89 5.80 2.37
C GLU A 69 15.46 4.39 2.21
N HIS A 70 16.65 4.27 1.63
CA HIS A 70 17.22 3.01 1.17
C HIS A 70 17.43 1.99 2.31
N ARG A 71 18.00 2.42 3.44
CA ARG A 71 18.26 1.52 4.58
C ARG A 71 16.94 0.97 5.14
N ARG A 72 15.93 1.83 5.27
CA ARG A 72 14.57 1.44 5.69
C ARG A 72 13.89 0.50 4.69
N THR A 73 14.10 0.68 3.39
CA THR A 73 13.62 -0.28 2.38
C THR A 73 14.23 -1.66 2.59
N LEU A 74 15.55 -1.74 2.75
CA LEU A 74 16.23 -3.02 2.99
C LEU A 74 15.81 -3.66 4.33
N GLU A 75 15.59 -2.86 5.36
CA GLU A 75 15.05 -3.31 6.64
C GLU A 75 13.63 -3.87 6.48
N ASN A 76 12.76 -3.16 5.75
CA ASN A 76 11.40 -3.59 5.48
C ASN A 76 11.35 -4.93 4.70
N ILE A 77 12.25 -5.12 3.72
CA ILE A 77 12.36 -6.38 2.98
C ILE A 77 12.71 -7.55 3.91
N ARG A 78 13.72 -7.38 4.77
CA ARG A 78 14.13 -8.43 5.74
C ARG A 78 12.98 -8.76 6.69
N ARG A 79 12.38 -7.73 7.30
CA ARG A 79 11.24 -7.90 8.21
C ARG A 79 10.04 -8.55 7.54
N PHE A 80 9.77 -8.23 6.27
CA PHE A 80 8.69 -8.90 5.53
C PHE A 80 8.97 -10.39 5.37
N GLY A 81 10.20 -10.76 5.02
CA GLY A 81 10.64 -12.16 4.94
C GLY A 81 10.56 -12.89 6.28
N ASP A 82 10.98 -12.24 7.37
CA ASP A 82 11.10 -12.87 8.69
C ASP A 82 9.81 -12.85 9.51
N GLU A 83 8.96 -11.83 9.33
CA GLU A 83 7.78 -11.58 10.18
C GLU A 83 6.45 -11.84 9.44
N VAL A 84 6.38 -11.66 8.11
CA VAL A 84 5.13 -11.79 7.34
C VAL A 84 5.03 -13.15 6.66
N LEU A 85 6.04 -13.54 5.88
CA LEU A 85 5.98 -14.79 5.10
C LEU A 85 5.72 -16.04 5.96
N PRO A 86 6.26 -16.19 7.18
CA PRO A 86 5.96 -17.35 8.03
C PRO A 86 4.51 -17.45 8.50
N LEU A 87 3.73 -16.37 8.39
CA LEU A 87 2.32 -16.32 8.75
C LEU A 87 1.38 -16.68 7.59
N LEU A 88 1.93 -16.87 6.38
CA LEU A 88 1.16 -17.25 5.20
C LEU A 88 1.07 -18.78 5.08
N PRO A 89 -0.03 -19.31 4.51
CA PRO A 89 -0.12 -20.71 4.16
C PRO A 89 0.97 -21.07 3.13
N ARG A 90 1.47 -22.31 3.22
CA ARG A 90 2.46 -22.86 2.28
C ARG A 90 1.79 -23.41 1.03
#